data_AF-A0A836K3T6-F1
#
_entry.id   AF-A0A836K3T6-F1
#
_cell.length_a   1.000
_cell.length_b   1.000
_cell.length_c   1.000
_cell.angle_alpha   90.00
_cell.angle_beta   90.00
_cell.angle_gamma   90.00
#
_symmetry.space_group_name_H-M   'P 1'
#
loop_
_entity.id
_entity.type
_entity.pdbx_description
1 polymer ?
#
loop_
_entity_poly.entity_id
_entity_poly.type
_entity_poly.pdbx_seq_one_letter_code
_entity_poly.pdbx_strand_id
1 'polypeptide(L)'
;MNADFIIGGSASGQVIVWNIHGQIEARDVEDTVSITSAFVVSDQDYSHELPIHRIQWLPDNYRIEPSGKLTKLSTSSSCQFLTISEDGIVAIWDLLRYSVTSQLKPNNRESVNGIFRPTYRLNVRPSENSFFTPLHLCLPSIDAFQESDRRNELDSTDVDCTKKLWIGTAQGHFACCTWEGQVFDVETSVLEECKLLNCSSAHDGPVATILRSPHLSDVLLTMGGRVFAIWKDDYLDLPLFRRKSDCVYTACCWGNRPGIFLMGTNLGDLEIWDIKRWANKPVLTQTISRKPITLLSLQESCKYDTKLFGAGDYNSAFRIFEEPKEFEDDLLERMDWFEEYIWREVRRKKIFSSWQKDFLQNDTTAIARRQARANEEHRLKLEMARLKLLGEHEERLRLEAEEKKRKKPKSKDTIWKLRQQERMKKILLEKKKFLPRELEEKRLPLVRLAEERNVKMIKAKNEATLGDKHFDNFMSLKFPEYYDCIEKDKISEERRETVKDEEIDVYLEEFYKIRDEARKMIAEKLHFPKFDWNTAKKGKERLQNVNNL
;
A
#
# COMPACT_ATOMS: atom_id res chain seq x y z
N MET A 1 18.39 27.76 -6.73
CA MET A 1 18.23 26.30 -6.94
C MET A 1 19.60 25.66 -7.08
N ASN A 2 19.79 24.52 -6.42
CA ASN A 2 21.03 23.74 -6.41
C ASN A 2 21.27 23.05 -7.77
N ALA A 3 21.38 23.83 -8.85
CA ALA A 3 21.54 23.36 -10.22
C ALA A 3 22.84 22.57 -10.45
N ASP A 4 23.72 22.56 -9.46
CA ASP A 4 25.02 21.90 -9.48
C ASP A 4 24.94 20.40 -9.14
N PHE A 5 23.85 19.91 -8.55
CA PHE A 5 23.75 18.54 -8.06
C PHE A 5 22.59 17.77 -8.70
N ILE A 6 22.89 16.56 -9.18
CA ILE A 6 21.90 15.55 -9.57
C ILE A 6 21.91 14.45 -8.51
N ILE A 7 20.73 14.01 -8.08
CA ILE A 7 20.58 12.95 -7.08
C ILE A 7 19.83 11.79 -7.72
N GLY A 8 20.32 10.57 -7.47
CA GLY A 8 19.68 9.32 -7.87
C GLY A 8 19.49 8.40 -6.68
N GLY A 9 18.40 7.64 -6.71
CA GLY A 9 18.13 6.57 -5.77
C GLY A 9 18.39 5.22 -6.41
N SER A 10 19.02 4.32 -5.67
CA SER A 10 19.26 2.94 -6.10
C SER A 10 18.12 2.02 -5.66
N ALA A 11 17.93 0.93 -6.38
CA ALA A 11 17.09 -0.19 -5.95
C ALA A 11 17.64 -0.87 -4.67
N SER A 12 18.93 -0.70 -4.36
CA SER A 12 19.52 -1.16 -3.09
C SER A 12 19.22 -0.25 -1.90
N GLY A 13 18.52 0.87 -2.11
CA GLY A 13 18.21 1.85 -1.05
C GLY A 13 19.27 2.92 -0.81
N GLN A 14 20.40 2.86 -1.53
CA GLN A 14 21.46 3.88 -1.48
C GLN A 14 21.12 5.12 -2.32
N VAL A 15 21.64 6.27 -1.90
CA VAL A 15 21.58 7.54 -2.60
C VAL A 15 22.93 7.84 -3.24
N ILE A 16 22.89 8.23 -4.51
CA ILE A 16 24.06 8.62 -5.30
C ILE A 16 23.89 10.07 -5.70
N VAL A 17 24.96 10.86 -5.55
CA VAL A 17 24.98 12.28 -5.89
C VAL A 17 26.05 12.51 -6.95
N TRP A 18 25.68 13.23 -8.00
CA TRP A 18 26.60 13.70 -9.05
C TRP A 18 26.69 15.23 -8.96
N ASN A 19 27.92 15.75 -9.11
CA ASN A 19 28.16 17.18 -9.24
C ASN A 19 28.39 17.51 -10.72
N ILE A 20 27.51 18.36 -11.28
CA ILE A 20 27.52 18.79 -12.69
C ILE A 20 27.97 20.24 -12.86
N HIS A 21 28.42 20.89 -11.79
CA HIS A 21 28.90 22.28 -11.84
C HIS A 21 30.01 22.45 -12.88
N GLY A 22 29.86 23.45 -13.76
CA GLY A 22 30.83 23.77 -14.82
C GLY A 22 30.95 22.75 -15.96
N GLN A 23 30.32 21.58 -15.87
CA GLN A 23 30.37 20.57 -16.95
C GLN A 23 29.41 20.90 -18.11
N ILE A 24 28.39 21.70 -17.86
CA ILE A 24 27.39 22.09 -18.87
C ILE A 24 27.87 23.30 -19.68
N GLU A 25 28.60 24.23 -19.06
CA GLU A 25 29.09 25.46 -19.73
C GLU A 25 30.34 25.23 -20.60
N ALA A 26 31.09 24.14 -20.38
CA ALA A 26 32.29 23.82 -21.14
C ALA A 26 32.03 23.06 -22.46
N ARG A 27 30.78 22.89 -22.88
CA ARG A 27 30.40 22.11 -24.07
C ARG A 27 30.10 22.98 -25.27
N ASP A 28 31.16 23.53 -25.85
CA ASP A 28 31.20 23.79 -27.28
C ASP A 28 32.14 22.74 -27.91
N VAL A 29 31.59 21.92 -28.82
CA VAL A 29 32.32 21.05 -29.76
C VAL A 29 32.90 19.73 -29.20
N GLU A 30 32.09 18.67 -29.15
CA GLU A 30 32.37 17.29 -29.62
C GLU A 30 31.35 16.27 -29.07
N ASP A 31 30.81 15.41 -29.94
CA ASP A 31 29.80 14.35 -29.68
C ASP A 31 30.29 13.18 -28.81
N THR A 32 31.20 13.41 -27.86
CA THR A 32 31.62 12.39 -26.90
C THR A 32 30.81 12.52 -25.61
N VAL A 33 29.97 11.50 -25.33
CA VAL A 33 29.20 11.39 -24.08
C VAL A 33 30.19 11.38 -22.91
N SER A 34 30.34 12.52 -22.22
CA SER A 34 31.19 12.61 -21.04
C SER A 34 30.56 11.79 -19.92
N ILE A 35 31.25 10.73 -19.48
CA ILE A 35 30.82 9.91 -18.34
C ILE A 35 31.16 10.68 -17.06
N THR A 36 30.16 11.27 -16.41
CA THR A 36 30.34 11.91 -15.10
C THR A 36 30.37 10.83 -14.01
N SER A 37 31.50 10.68 -13.31
CA SER A 37 31.62 9.79 -12.16
C SER A 37 30.76 10.29 -10.99
N ALA A 38 30.21 9.38 -10.19
CA ALA A 38 29.50 9.72 -8.96
C ALA A 38 30.41 10.55 -8.03
N PHE A 39 29.88 11.64 -7.48
CA PHE A 39 30.60 12.51 -6.56
C PHE A 39 30.62 11.92 -5.14
N VAL A 40 29.47 11.44 -4.67
CA VAL A 40 29.38 10.71 -3.39
C VAL A 40 28.27 9.65 -3.45
N VAL A 41 28.50 8.54 -2.75
CA VAL A 41 27.54 7.44 -2.58
C VAL A 41 27.28 7.28 -1.08
N SER A 42 26.02 7.07 -0.72
CA SER A 42 25.65 6.88 0.68
C SER A 42 26.09 5.53 1.22
N ASP A 43 26.34 5.50 2.52
CA ASP A 43 26.70 4.29 3.23
C ASP A 43 25.57 3.26 3.24
N GLN A 44 25.88 2.00 2.98
CA GLN A 44 24.87 0.96 2.89
C GLN A 44 24.16 0.71 4.23
N ASP A 45 24.87 0.79 5.36
CA ASP A 45 24.32 0.46 6.68
C ASP A 45 23.38 1.55 7.20
N TYR A 46 23.58 2.80 6.77
CA TYR A 46 22.75 3.93 7.16
C TYR A 46 21.68 4.33 6.13
N SER A 47 21.69 3.73 4.94
CA SER A 47 20.73 3.99 3.87
C SER A 47 19.39 3.28 4.09
N HIS A 48 18.49 3.40 3.11
CA HIS A 48 17.28 2.58 3.09
C HIS A 48 17.63 1.10 2.87
N GLU A 49 16.82 0.21 3.44
CA GLU A 49 16.99 -1.24 3.24
C GLU A 49 16.33 -1.73 1.94
N LEU A 50 15.38 -0.93 1.40
CA LEU A 50 14.57 -1.23 0.24
C LEU A 50 14.67 -0.12 -0.82
N PRO A 51 14.20 -0.35 -2.07
CA PRO A 51 14.28 0.62 -3.15
C PRO A 51 13.74 2.01 -2.80
N ILE A 52 14.47 3.05 -3.20
CA ILE A 52 13.99 4.44 -3.10
C ILE A 52 13.00 4.69 -4.24
N HIS A 53 11.77 5.08 -3.89
CA HIS A 53 10.73 5.37 -4.88
C HIS A 53 10.66 6.84 -5.24
N ARG A 54 10.88 7.73 -4.27
CA ARG A 54 10.76 9.18 -4.50
C ARG A 54 11.87 9.95 -3.80
N ILE A 55 12.39 10.93 -4.52
CA ILE A 55 13.30 11.96 -4.04
C ILE A 55 12.60 13.31 -4.21
N GLN A 56 12.64 14.15 -3.19
CA GLN A 56 12.09 15.50 -3.23
C GLN A 56 12.99 16.48 -2.49
N TRP A 57 13.34 17.58 -3.14
CA TRP A 57 14.10 18.66 -2.51
C TRP A 57 13.26 19.40 -1.48
N LEU A 58 13.88 19.75 -0.35
CA LEU A 58 13.34 20.72 0.59
C LEU A 58 13.54 22.13 0.00
N PRO A 59 12.62 23.09 0.22
CA PRO A 59 12.83 24.46 -0.20
C PRO A 59 14.11 25.06 0.43
N ASP A 60 14.79 25.92 -0.33
CA ASP A 60 16.13 26.46 -0.03
C ASP A 60 16.17 27.39 1.19
N ASN A 61 15.02 27.95 1.56
CA ASN A 61 14.81 28.79 2.73
C ASN A 61 14.46 28.01 4.01
N TYR A 62 14.34 26.68 3.96
CA TYR A 62 14.09 25.86 5.15
C TYR A 62 15.16 24.80 5.34
N ARG A 63 15.41 24.46 6.61
CA ARG A 63 16.34 23.41 7.02
C ARG A 63 15.72 22.61 8.16
N ILE A 64 15.75 21.29 8.04
CA ILE A 64 15.45 20.39 9.15
C ILE A 64 16.76 20.15 9.89
N GLU A 65 16.79 20.57 11.15
CA GLU A 65 17.91 20.33 12.05
C GLU A 65 17.96 18.84 12.47
N PRO A 66 19.11 18.34 12.96
CA PRO A 66 19.21 16.97 13.48
C PRO A 66 18.25 16.67 14.64
N SER A 67 17.74 17.71 15.32
CA SER A 67 16.70 17.60 16.35
C SER A 67 15.28 17.41 15.78
N GLY A 68 15.13 17.31 14.46
CA GLY A 68 13.85 17.28 13.77
C GLY A 68 13.13 18.64 13.73
N LYS A 69 13.70 19.69 14.34
CA LYS A 69 13.15 21.05 14.29
C LYS A 69 13.36 21.64 12.90
N LEU A 70 12.29 22.15 12.31
CA LEU A 70 12.34 22.92 11.08
C LEU A 70 12.69 24.38 11.40
N THR A 71 13.77 24.87 10.79
CA THR A 71 14.28 26.23 10.95
C THR A 71 14.24 26.95 9.61
N LYS A 72 13.68 28.17 9.59
CA LYS A 72 13.74 29.05 8.42
C LYS A 72 15.12 29.73 8.37
N LEU A 73 15.77 29.66 7.23
CA LEU A 73 17.04 30.33 7.00
C LEU A 73 16.79 31.73 6.44
N SER A 74 17.56 32.71 6.90
CA SER A 74 17.54 34.07 6.35
C SER A 74 18.18 34.16 4.97
N THR A 75 18.99 33.16 4.60
CA THR A 75 19.62 33.01 3.29
C THR A 75 19.17 31.70 2.65
N SER A 76 18.87 31.71 1.34
CA SER A 76 18.47 30.53 0.54
C SER A 76 19.66 29.60 0.29
N SER A 77 20.16 28.99 1.36
CA SER A 77 21.38 28.19 1.37
C SER A 77 21.15 26.72 1.72
N SER A 78 19.91 26.28 1.93
CA SER A 78 19.65 24.87 2.21
C SER A 78 19.92 23.98 0.99
N CYS A 79 20.62 22.87 1.22
CA CYS A 79 20.85 21.83 0.22
C CYS A 79 20.34 20.49 0.77
N GLN A 80 19.12 20.49 1.30
CA GLN A 80 18.50 19.30 1.87
C GLN A 80 17.47 18.69 0.95
N PHE A 81 17.38 17.37 0.98
CA PHE A 81 16.38 16.61 0.23
C PHE A 81 15.91 15.40 1.04
N LEU A 82 14.74 14.90 0.68
CA LEU A 82 14.09 13.77 1.31
C LEU A 82 14.00 12.61 0.34
N THR A 83 14.13 11.40 0.89
CA THR A 83 13.91 10.15 0.18
C THR A 83 12.89 9.31 0.91
N ILE A 84 12.06 8.56 0.17
CA ILE A 84 11.10 7.60 0.73
C ILE A 84 11.33 6.23 0.10
N SER A 85 11.20 5.20 0.92
CA SER A 85 11.37 3.80 0.52
C SER A 85 10.25 2.93 1.08
N GLU A 86 10.05 1.76 0.47
CA GLU A 86 9.11 0.74 0.95
C GLU A 86 9.42 0.27 2.37
N ASP A 87 10.65 0.53 2.84
CA ASP A 87 11.11 0.30 4.21
C ASP A 87 10.40 1.17 5.25
N GLY A 88 9.45 2.02 4.82
CA GLY A 88 8.61 2.80 5.73
C GLY A 88 9.33 3.99 6.34
N ILE A 89 10.52 4.30 5.86
CA ILE A 89 11.35 5.38 6.36
C ILE A 89 11.36 6.52 5.34
N VAL A 90 11.22 7.74 5.84
CA VAL A 90 11.58 8.96 5.13
C VAL A 90 12.90 9.44 5.68
N ALA A 91 13.94 9.48 4.84
CA ALA A 91 15.27 9.92 5.24
C ALA A 91 15.55 11.32 4.69
N ILE A 92 16.10 12.19 5.55
CA ILE A 92 16.49 13.55 5.20
C ILE A 92 18.01 13.61 5.08
N TRP A 93 18.48 14.17 3.98
CA TRP A 93 19.89 14.25 3.60
C TRP A 93 20.32 15.70 3.49
N ASP A 94 21.57 16.00 3.84
CA ASP A 94 22.14 17.35 3.76
C ASP A 94 23.44 17.35 2.95
N LEU A 95 23.45 18.14 1.87
CA LEU A 95 24.61 18.30 0.99
C LEU A 95 25.45 19.53 1.29
N LEU A 96 25.07 20.38 2.27
CA LEU A 96 25.83 21.59 2.60
C LEU A 96 27.28 21.32 3.04
N ARG A 97 27.56 20.13 3.57
CA ARG A 97 28.94 19.71 3.89
C ARG A 97 29.81 19.58 2.63
N TYR A 98 29.19 19.38 1.47
CA TYR A 98 29.84 19.10 0.19
C TYR A 98 29.70 20.22 -0.86
N SER A 99 29.02 21.32 -0.52
CA SER A 99 28.92 22.47 -1.41
C SER A 99 30.29 23.15 -1.59
N VAL A 100 30.55 23.69 -2.78
CA VAL A 100 31.83 24.32 -3.16
C VAL A 100 32.25 25.43 -2.18
N THR A 101 31.29 26.09 -1.53
CA THR A 101 31.52 27.13 -0.52
C THR A 101 32.11 26.59 0.80
N SER A 102 31.85 25.33 1.17
CA SER A 102 32.41 24.71 2.37
C SER A 102 33.90 24.38 2.20
N GLN A 103 34.31 24.04 0.97
CA GLN A 103 35.71 23.72 0.64
C GLN A 103 36.65 24.94 0.65
N LEU A 104 36.10 26.16 0.73
CA LEU A 104 36.88 27.40 0.87
C LEU A 104 37.26 27.73 2.32
N LYS A 105 36.82 26.96 3.34
CA LYS A 105 37.27 27.12 4.74
C LYS A 105 38.25 26.00 5.14
N PRO A 106 39.57 26.23 5.12
CA PRO A 106 40.58 25.16 5.23
C PRO A 106 40.87 24.67 6.67
N ASN A 107 40.07 25.01 7.69
CA ASN A 107 40.52 24.87 9.09
C ASN A 107 39.76 23.90 10.00
N ASN A 108 38.79 23.11 9.54
CA ASN A 108 38.21 22.04 10.38
C ASN A 108 38.39 20.67 9.73
N ARG A 109 39.61 20.12 9.84
CA ARG A 109 39.95 18.76 9.42
C ARG A 109 39.77 17.69 10.50
N GLU A 110 39.09 18.00 11.61
CA GLU A 110 38.89 17.05 12.69
C GLU A 110 37.42 17.00 13.11
N SER A 111 36.66 16.07 12.52
CA SER A 111 35.66 15.25 13.24
C SER A 111 34.94 14.27 12.30
N VAL A 112 35.36 13.00 12.43
CA VAL A 112 34.58 11.76 12.26
C VAL A 112 34.07 11.42 10.84
N ASN A 113 34.80 10.51 10.18
CA ASN A 113 34.44 9.67 9.02
C ASN A 113 33.61 10.36 7.91
N GLY A 114 34.22 10.58 6.74
CA GLY A 114 33.60 11.14 5.52
C GLY A 114 32.52 10.27 4.85
N ILE A 115 31.71 9.59 5.65
CA ILE A 115 30.62 8.70 5.26
C ILE A 115 29.36 9.54 5.03
N PHE A 116 28.81 9.46 3.83
CA PHE A 116 27.55 10.14 3.49
C PHE A 116 26.36 9.34 4.05
N ARG A 117 25.66 9.94 5.01
CA ARG A 117 24.56 9.31 5.77
C ARG A 117 23.41 10.31 5.96
N PRO A 118 22.18 9.84 6.19
CA PRO A 118 21.06 10.75 6.43
C PRO A 118 21.27 11.53 7.72
N THR A 119 20.82 12.79 7.71
CA THR A 119 20.88 13.69 8.88
C THR A 119 19.78 13.34 9.88
N TYR A 120 18.62 12.89 9.40
CA TYR A 120 17.46 12.59 10.23
C TYR A 120 16.56 11.56 9.52
N ARG A 121 15.88 10.70 10.29
CA ARG A 121 15.07 9.59 9.77
C ARG A 121 13.70 9.57 10.46
N LEU A 122 12.66 9.43 9.66
CA LEU A 122 11.26 9.41 10.09
C LEU A 122 10.63 8.07 9.74
N ASN A 123 10.11 7.34 10.71
CA ASN A 123 9.28 6.16 10.48
C ASN A 123 7.83 6.59 10.26
N VAL A 124 7.33 6.40 9.04
CA VAL A 124 5.98 6.79 8.66
C VAL A 124 4.97 5.66 8.81
N ARG A 125 5.40 4.46 9.19
CA ARG A 125 4.49 3.34 9.40
C ARG A 125 3.69 3.51 10.70
N PRO A 126 2.36 3.40 10.64
CA PRO A 126 1.54 3.35 11.85
C PRO A 126 1.89 2.10 12.66
N SER A 127 2.04 2.24 13.97
CA SER A 127 2.30 1.11 14.89
C SER A 127 1.22 0.02 14.83
N GLU A 128 -0.01 0.41 14.52
CA GLU A 128 -1.17 -0.49 14.45
C GLU A 128 -1.27 -1.26 13.13
N ASN A 129 -0.59 -0.81 12.06
CA ASN A 129 -0.76 -1.38 10.73
C ASN A 129 0.58 -1.79 10.11
N SER A 130 0.91 -3.08 10.19
CA SER A 130 2.13 -3.61 9.58
C SER A 130 2.12 -3.53 8.04
N PHE A 131 0.96 -3.35 7.41
CA PHE A 131 0.79 -3.30 5.95
C PHE A 131 0.73 -1.86 5.41
N PHE A 132 1.66 -1.01 5.86
CA PHE A 132 1.83 0.36 5.36
C PHE A 132 3.11 0.46 4.53
N THR A 133 2.96 0.44 3.20
CA THR A 133 4.09 0.48 2.26
C THR A 133 4.07 1.80 1.49
N PRO A 134 4.87 2.80 1.87
CA PRO A 134 4.86 4.08 1.19
C PRO A 134 5.58 4.01 -0.16
N LEU A 135 5.02 4.68 -1.17
CA LEU A 135 5.54 4.75 -2.53
C LEU A 135 5.80 6.17 -3.00
N HIS A 136 5.01 7.14 -2.54
CA HIS A 136 5.17 8.53 -2.96
C HIS A 136 5.13 9.48 -1.76
N LEU A 137 5.92 10.54 -1.83
CA LEU A 137 6.02 11.61 -0.83
C LEU A 137 5.67 12.94 -1.47
N CYS A 138 4.98 13.81 -0.72
CA CYS A 138 4.79 15.21 -1.07
C CYS A 138 4.95 16.08 0.19
N LEU A 139 5.78 17.11 0.08
CA LEU A 139 5.99 18.15 1.10
C LEU A 139 4.87 19.21 1.09
N PRO A 140 4.73 20.06 2.14
CA PRO A 140 3.84 21.21 2.12
C PRO A 140 4.22 22.22 1.04
N SER A 141 3.31 23.11 0.65
CA SER A 141 3.64 24.20 -0.25
C SER A 141 4.56 25.22 0.41
N ILE A 142 5.38 25.91 -0.41
CA ILE A 142 6.24 27.01 0.03
C ILE A 142 5.43 28.09 0.77
N ASP A 143 4.22 28.37 0.31
CA ASP A 143 3.32 29.37 0.92
C ASP A 143 2.86 28.96 2.31
N ALA A 144 2.60 27.66 2.55
CA ALA A 144 2.27 27.14 3.88
C ALA A 144 3.42 27.37 4.88
N PHE A 145 4.66 27.43 4.39
CA PHE A 145 5.79 27.80 5.24
C PHE A 145 5.95 29.32 5.45
N GLN A 146 5.38 30.17 4.59
CA GLN A 146 5.34 31.63 4.78
C GLN A 146 4.19 32.07 5.68
N GLU A 147 3.04 31.39 5.63
CA GLU A 147 1.86 31.72 6.45
C GLU A 147 2.08 31.48 7.95
N SER A 148 2.94 30.53 8.33
CA SER A 148 3.31 30.31 9.74
C SER A 148 4.02 31.51 10.37
N ASP A 149 4.62 32.42 9.58
CA ASP A 149 5.22 33.65 10.10
C ASP A 149 4.15 34.70 10.47
N ARG A 150 2.98 34.70 9.82
CA ARG A 150 1.92 35.69 10.11
C ARG A 150 1.05 35.30 11.30
N ARG A 151 0.98 34.01 11.65
CA ARG A 151 0.11 33.47 12.71
C ARG A 151 0.80 33.27 14.07
N ASN A 152 1.97 33.85 14.30
CA ASN A 152 2.64 33.75 15.60
C ASN A 152 2.49 35.04 16.41
N GLU A 153 1.38 35.11 17.17
CA GLU A 153 1.37 35.69 18.53
C GLU A 153 0.10 35.38 19.38
N LEU A 154 -0.95 34.67 18.88
CA LEU A 154 -2.17 34.52 19.70
C LEU A 154 -2.86 33.15 19.86
N ASP A 155 -2.60 32.08 19.10
CA ASP A 155 -3.29 30.80 19.35
C ASP A 155 -2.37 29.57 19.26
N SER A 156 -2.11 28.94 20.40
CA SER A 156 -1.17 27.81 20.60
C SER A 156 -1.78 26.42 20.35
N THR A 157 -2.82 26.32 19.50
CA THR A 157 -3.50 25.04 19.22
C THR A 157 -3.48 24.60 17.76
N ASP A 158 -2.91 25.38 16.85
CA ASP A 158 -2.85 25.02 15.43
C ASP A 158 -1.55 24.22 15.15
N VAL A 159 -1.70 22.97 14.73
CA VAL A 159 -0.59 22.06 14.39
C VAL A 159 0.24 22.69 13.29
N ASP A 160 1.50 23.05 13.59
CA ASP A 160 2.50 23.61 12.66
C ASP A 160 2.36 23.00 11.26
N CYS A 161 1.72 23.71 10.32
CA CYS A 161 1.49 23.22 8.96
C CYS A 161 2.78 22.87 8.21
N THR A 162 3.92 23.34 8.71
CA THR A 162 5.26 23.14 8.17
C THR A 162 5.84 21.76 8.46
N LYS A 163 5.30 21.02 9.44
CA LYS A 163 5.76 19.66 9.80
C LYS A 163 4.81 18.57 9.29
N LYS A 164 4.17 18.77 8.14
CA LYS A 164 3.24 17.79 7.53
C LYS A 164 3.89 17.12 6.32
N LEU A 165 3.66 15.81 6.16
CA LEU A 165 4.06 15.00 5.02
C LEU A 165 2.85 14.28 4.47
N TRP A 166 2.67 14.31 3.15
CA TRP A 166 1.65 13.53 2.46
C TRP A 166 2.28 12.31 1.81
N ILE A 167 1.67 11.15 2.04
CA ILE A 167 2.23 9.86 1.70
C ILE A 167 1.18 9.05 0.94
N GLY A 168 1.60 8.51 -0.20
CA GLY A 168 0.82 7.57 -1.00
C GLY A 168 1.34 6.17 -0.77
N THR A 169 0.45 5.21 -0.55
CA THR A 169 0.85 3.82 -0.26
C THR A 169 0.51 2.84 -1.38
N ALA A 170 1.19 1.69 -1.38
CA ALA A 170 0.92 0.59 -2.31
C ALA A 170 -0.49 0.00 -2.16
N GLN A 171 -1.07 0.12 -0.96
CA GLN A 171 -2.41 -0.35 -0.64
C GLN A 171 -3.52 0.58 -1.16
N GLY A 172 -3.18 1.74 -1.72
CA GLY A 172 -4.16 2.73 -2.18
C GLY A 172 -4.61 3.73 -1.12
N HIS A 173 -3.85 3.83 -0.01
CA HIS A 173 -4.10 4.83 1.00
C HIS A 173 -3.40 6.14 0.66
N PHE A 174 -4.10 7.24 0.92
CA PHE A 174 -3.56 8.59 0.96
C PHE A 174 -3.52 9.05 2.42
N ALA A 175 -2.32 9.25 2.94
CA ALA A 175 -2.07 9.53 4.34
C ALA A 175 -1.39 10.88 4.53
N CYS A 176 -1.69 11.53 5.65
CA CYS A 176 -0.97 12.72 6.12
C CYS A 176 -0.37 12.43 7.48
N CYS A 177 0.93 12.67 7.61
CA CYS A 177 1.70 12.44 8.82
C CYS A 177 2.32 13.74 9.32
N THR A 178 2.56 13.83 10.62
CA THR A 178 3.30 14.93 11.26
C THR A 178 4.38 14.37 12.17
N TRP A 179 5.42 15.16 12.42
CA TRP A 179 6.45 14.85 13.41
C TRP A 179 6.70 16.05 14.32
N GLU A 180 7.24 15.83 15.51
CA GLU A 180 7.40 16.89 16.52
C GLU A 180 8.85 17.37 16.58
N GLY A 181 9.80 16.46 16.38
CA GLY A 181 11.23 16.69 16.51
C GLY A 181 11.67 16.55 17.97
N GLN A 182 12.40 15.48 18.28
CA GLN A 182 13.05 15.29 19.57
C GLN A 182 14.55 15.63 19.51
N VAL A 183 15.05 16.30 20.56
CA VAL A 183 16.48 16.51 20.77
C VAL A 183 17.07 15.21 21.31
N PHE A 184 17.82 14.51 20.48
CA PHE A 184 18.51 13.29 20.87
C PHE A 184 20.00 13.55 21.10
N ASP A 185 20.61 12.82 22.03
CA ASP A 185 22.04 12.91 22.34
C ASP A 185 22.89 12.27 21.21
N VAL A 186 23.47 13.16 20.39
CA VAL A 186 24.61 13.17 19.45
C VAL A 186 25.09 11.92 18.67
N GLU A 187 24.90 10.65 19.05
CA GLU A 187 25.66 9.55 18.37
C GLU A 187 24.87 8.47 17.63
N THR A 188 23.55 8.36 17.80
CA THR A 188 22.76 7.37 17.05
C THR A 188 21.88 8.10 16.05
N SER A 189 21.90 7.70 14.77
CA SER A 189 20.92 8.18 13.78
C SER A 189 19.52 7.78 14.25
N VAL A 190 18.82 8.69 14.92
CA VAL A 190 17.58 8.39 15.62
C VAL A 190 16.41 8.36 14.64
N LEU A 191 15.71 7.24 14.67
CA LEU A 191 14.46 7.02 13.96
C LEU A 191 13.32 7.59 14.82
N GLU A 192 12.71 8.69 14.39
CA GLU A 192 11.50 9.23 15.06
C GLU A 192 10.24 8.64 14.42
N GLU A 193 9.26 8.25 15.25
CA GLU A 193 7.96 7.79 14.77
C GLU A 193 7.04 8.96 14.43
N CYS A 194 6.55 9.03 13.19
CA CYS A 194 5.58 10.03 12.79
C CYS A 194 4.19 9.73 13.37
N LYS A 195 3.47 10.79 13.75
CA LYS A 195 2.06 10.73 14.11
C LYS A 195 1.20 10.79 12.85
N LEU A 196 0.36 9.78 12.65
CA LEU A 196 -0.61 9.75 11.55
C LEU A 196 -1.79 10.67 11.87
N LEU A 197 -1.99 11.72 11.06
CA LEU A 197 -3.11 12.68 11.23
C LEU A 197 -4.37 12.20 10.53
N ASN A 198 -4.24 11.71 9.30
CA ASN A 198 -5.35 11.18 8.52
C ASN A 198 -4.87 10.09 7.56
N CYS A 199 -5.74 9.15 7.24
CA CYS A 199 -5.52 8.09 6.28
C CYS A 199 -6.83 7.76 5.57
N SER A 200 -6.88 7.98 4.26
CA SER A 200 -8.06 7.75 3.43
C SER A 200 -7.79 6.67 2.39
N SER A 201 -8.66 5.66 2.32
CA SER A 201 -8.65 4.61 1.28
C SER A 201 -9.31 5.10 0.00
N ALA A 202 -8.72 6.11 -0.63
CA ALA A 202 -9.34 6.79 -1.76
C ALA A 202 -9.18 6.07 -3.10
N HIS A 203 -8.11 5.29 -3.25
CA HIS A 203 -7.73 4.66 -4.51
C HIS A 203 -8.00 3.15 -4.49
N ASP A 204 -8.17 2.56 -5.68
CA ASP A 204 -8.40 1.13 -5.85
C ASP A 204 -7.13 0.35 -6.26
N GLY A 205 -5.97 0.98 -6.10
CA GLY A 205 -4.64 0.44 -6.35
C GLY A 205 -3.54 1.35 -5.80
N PRO A 206 -2.26 1.01 -6.02
CA PRO A 206 -1.12 1.77 -5.51
C PRO A 206 -1.20 3.25 -5.85
N VAL A 207 -1.01 4.13 -4.87
CA VAL A 207 -0.95 5.58 -5.10
C VAL A 207 0.40 5.91 -5.72
N ALA A 208 0.42 6.03 -7.04
CA ALA A 208 1.64 6.21 -7.83
C ALA A 208 2.18 7.63 -7.76
N THR A 209 1.31 8.64 -7.56
CA THR A 209 1.74 10.03 -7.54
C THR A 209 0.84 10.93 -6.70
N ILE A 210 1.46 11.97 -6.13
CA ILE A 210 0.84 13.06 -5.39
C ILE A 210 1.48 14.34 -5.89
N LEU A 211 0.68 15.23 -6.50
CA LEU A 211 1.15 16.46 -7.12
C LEU A 211 0.39 17.66 -6.59
N ARG A 212 1.11 18.72 -6.18
CA ARG A 212 0.50 20.01 -5.84
C ARG A 212 0.15 20.78 -7.11
N SER A 213 -0.97 21.47 -7.08
CA SER A 213 -1.35 22.37 -8.16
C SER A 213 -0.36 23.54 -8.22
N PRO A 214 0.13 23.91 -9.42
CA PRO A 214 0.99 25.08 -9.59
C PRO A 214 0.23 26.40 -9.38
N HIS A 215 -1.11 26.35 -9.41
CA HIS A 215 -1.99 27.51 -9.32
C HIS A 215 -2.52 27.75 -7.90
N LEU A 216 -2.83 26.67 -7.18
CA LEU A 216 -3.33 26.69 -5.81
C LEU A 216 -2.52 25.69 -4.98
N SER A 217 -1.59 26.21 -4.20
CA SER A 217 -0.54 25.39 -3.62
C SER A 217 -1.03 24.45 -2.52
N ASP A 218 -2.21 24.72 -1.96
CA ASP A 218 -2.97 23.93 -0.99
C ASP A 218 -3.83 22.82 -1.59
N VAL A 219 -3.89 22.71 -2.94
CA VAL A 219 -4.66 21.71 -3.67
C VAL A 219 -3.74 20.61 -4.19
N LEU A 220 -4.14 19.36 -3.96
CA LEU A 220 -3.37 18.16 -4.29
C LEU A 220 -4.14 17.28 -5.28
N LEU A 221 -3.45 16.76 -6.29
CA LEU A 221 -3.93 15.70 -7.18
C LEU A 221 -3.24 14.40 -6.82
N THR A 222 -4.02 13.35 -6.62
CA THR A 222 -3.53 11.99 -6.36
C THR A 222 -4.06 11.05 -7.42
N MET A 223 -3.25 10.07 -7.80
CA MET A 223 -3.61 9.03 -8.75
C MET A 223 -3.17 7.68 -8.23
N GLY A 224 -4.07 6.70 -8.30
CA GLY A 224 -3.79 5.32 -7.90
C GLY A 224 -4.78 4.35 -8.50
N GLY A 225 -4.25 3.30 -9.14
CA GLY A 225 -5.05 2.33 -9.89
C GLY A 225 -5.85 3.00 -11.01
N ARG A 226 -7.17 2.84 -10.99
CA ARG A 226 -8.11 3.44 -11.95
C ARG A 226 -8.74 4.73 -11.44
N VAL A 227 -8.34 5.18 -10.25
CA VAL A 227 -8.96 6.30 -9.55
C VAL A 227 -7.96 7.44 -9.42
N PHE A 228 -8.44 8.65 -9.69
CA PHE A 228 -7.75 9.86 -9.31
C PHE A 228 -8.65 10.72 -8.43
N ALA A 229 -8.03 11.54 -7.59
CA ALA A 229 -8.71 12.39 -6.63
C ALA A 229 -8.01 13.74 -6.43
N ILE A 230 -8.78 14.78 -6.14
CA ILE A 230 -8.31 16.12 -5.80
C ILE A 230 -8.67 16.40 -4.34
N TRP A 231 -7.71 16.93 -3.60
CA TRP A 231 -7.79 17.19 -2.16
C TRP A 231 -7.40 18.63 -1.86
N LYS A 232 -7.74 19.08 -0.66
CA LYS A 232 -7.21 20.31 -0.07
C LYS A 232 -6.48 19.97 1.22
N ASP A 233 -5.36 20.63 1.49
CA ASP A 233 -4.54 20.40 2.69
C ASP A 233 -5.35 20.49 3.99
N ASP A 234 -6.26 21.46 4.09
CA ASP A 234 -7.08 21.72 5.29
C ASP A 234 -8.28 20.77 5.43
N TYR A 235 -8.51 19.89 4.46
CA TYR A 235 -9.63 18.96 4.47
C TYR A 235 -9.28 17.65 3.76
N LEU A 236 -8.85 16.67 4.56
CA LEU A 236 -8.38 15.36 4.09
C LEU A 236 -9.38 14.23 4.32
N ASP A 237 -10.51 14.47 4.99
CA ASP A 237 -11.50 13.43 5.30
C ASP A 237 -12.12 12.82 4.03
N LEU A 238 -12.39 13.65 3.03
CA LEU A 238 -12.99 13.26 1.77
C LEU A 238 -12.37 14.04 0.60
N PRO A 239 -12.18 13.40 -0.56
CA PRO A 239 -11.71 14.10 -1.74
C PRO A 239 -12.77 15.08 -2.26
N LEU A 240 -12.33 16.25 -2.71
CA LEU A 240 -13.17 17.28 -3.32
C LEU A 240 -13.71 16.80 -4.67
N PHE A 241 -12.83 16.26 -5.48
CA PHE A 241 -13.15 15.67 -6.77
C PHE A 241 -12.57 14.25 -6.82
N ARG A 242 -13.36 13.26 -7.24
CA ARG A 242 -12.88 11.87 -7.40
C ARG A 242 -13.57 11.23 -8.57
N ARG A 243 -12.81 10.60 -9.46
CA ARG A 243 -13.36 9.85 -10.60
C ARG A 243 -12.63 8.53 -10.76
N LYS A 244 -13.33 7.59 -11.39
CA LYS A 244 -12.83 6.26 -11.72
C LYS A 244 -12.96 6.08 -13.22
N SER A 245 -11.90 5.60 -13.86
CA SER A 245 -11.88 5.20 -15.26
C SER A 245 -12.02 3.68 -15.39
N ASP A 246 -12.26 3.23 -16.61
CA ASP A 246 -12.20 1.82 -16.98
C ASP A 246 -10.76 1.33 -17.14
N CYS A 247 -9.83 2.25 -17.42
CA CYS A 247 -8.40 1.98 -17.58
C CYS A 247 -7.59 2.37 -16.34
N VAL A 248 -6.43 1.73 -16.17
CA VAL A 248 -5.49 2.06 -15.10
C VAL A 248 -4.69 3.28 -15.52
N TYR A 249 -4.59 4.26 -14.65
CA TYR A 249 -3.74 5.42 -14.86
C TYR A 249 -2.32 5.14 -14.41
N THR A 250 -1.36 5.58 -15.21
CA THR A 250 0.07 5.28 -15.03
C THR A 250 0.92 6.53 -14.88
N ALA A 251 0.44 7.68 -15.37
CA ALA A 251 1.09 8.97 -15.19
C ALA A 251 0.05 10.08 -15.02
N CYS A 252 0.40 11.15 -14.31
CA CYS A 252 -0.40 12.37 -14.30
C CYS A 252 0.47 13.61 -14.16
N CYS A 253 -0.04 14.75 -14.60
CA CYS A 253 0.52 16.06 -14.29
C CYS A 253 -0.60 17.12 -14.26
N TRP A 254 -0.34 18.22 -13.57
CA TRP A 254 -1.17 19.42 -13.72
C TRP A 254 -0.90 20.08 -15.07
N GLY A 255 -1.90 20.79 -15.60
CA GLY A 255 -1.73 21.64 -16.78
C GLY A 255 -1.34 23.06 -16.40
N ASN A 256 -1.02 23.87 -17.41
CA ASN A 256 -0.69 25.28 -17.20
C ASN A 256 -1.90 26.18 -16.88
N ARG A 257 -3.11 25.62 -16.83
CA ARG A 257 -4.36 26.35 -16.54
C ARG A 257 -5.02 25.85 -15.26
N PRO A 258 -5.61 26.73 -14.44
CA PRO A 258 -6.30 26.33 -13.21
C PRO A 258 -7.42 25.33 -13.50
N GLY A 259 -7.49 24.26 -12.70
CA GLY A 259 -8.49 23.20 -12.83
C GLY A 259 -8.33 22.29 -14.07
N ILE A 260 -7.18 22.33 -14.74
CA ILE A 260 -6.85 21.40 -15.84
C ILE A 260 -5.68 20.50 -15.43
N PHE A 261 -5.81 19.22 -15.73
CA PHE A 261 -4.78 18.22 -15.50
C PHE A 261 -4.80 17.16 -16.60
N LEU A 262 -3.68 16.48 -16.78
CA LEU A 262 -3.49 15.45 -17.77
C LEU A 262 -3.29 14.10 -17.08
N MET A 263 -3.92 13.06 -17.64
CA MET A 263 -3.83 11.69 -17.17
C MET A 263 -3.33 10.80 -18.30
N GLY A 264 -2.33 9.98 -18.02
CA GLY A 264 -1.82 8.96 -18.93
C GLY A 264 -2.31 7.59 -18.51
N THR A 265 -2.77 6.79 -19.47
CA THR A 265 -3.29 5.45 -19.22
C THR A 265 -2.28 4.36 -19.55
N ASN A 266 -2.53 3.15 -19.04
CA ASN A 266 -1.80 1.95 -19.39
C ASN A 266 -1.96 1.51 -20.86
N LEU A 267 -2.98 2.01 -21.55
CA LEU A 267 -3.19 1.73 -22.98
C LEU A 267 -2.40 2.68 -23.90
N GLY A 268 -1.86 3.77 -23.35
CA GLY A 268 -1.13 4.78 -24.11
C GLY A 268 -1.97 5.98 -24.55
N ASP A 269 -3.17 6.11 -23.98
CA ASP A 269 -4.05 7.26 -24.16
C ASP A 269 -3.69 8.37 -23.17
N LEU A 270 -3.60 9.60 -23.70
CA LEU A 270 -3.52 10.82 -22.94
C LEU A 270 -4.90 11.45 -22.85
N GLU A 271 -5.36 11.65 -21.63
CA GLU A 271 -6.62 12.29 -21.31
C GLU A 271 -6.38 13.67 -20.71
N ILE A 272 -7.03 14.69 -21.28
CA ILE A 272 -7.03 16.04 -20.75
C ILE A 272 -8.34 16.28 -20.03
N TRP A 273 -8.26 16.57 -18.74
CA TRP A 273 -9.41 16.84 -17.88
C TRP A 273 -9.50 18.33 -17.58
N ASP A 274 -10.69 18.89 -17.75
CA ASP A 274 -11.02 20.28 -17.39
C ASP A 274 -12.29 20.26 -16.51
N ILE A 275 -12.11 20.56 -15.22
CA ILE A 275 -13.18 20.51 -14.23
C ILE A 275 -14.28 21.54 -14.51
N LYS A 276 -13.93 22.69 -15.12
CA LYS A 276 -14.88 23.77 -15.47
C LYS A 276 -15.80 23.32 -16.60
N ARG A 277 -15.28 22.55 -17.56
CA ARG A 277 -16.04 22.08 -18.74
C ARG A 277 -16.83 20.81 -18.47
N TRP A 278 -16.16 19.72 -18.09
CA TRP A 278 -16.79 18.43 -17.88
C TRP A 278 -16.27 17.73 -16.62
N ALA A 279 -17.20 17.42 -15.72
CA ALA A 279 -16.87 16.76 -14.46
C ALA A 279 -16.77 15.23 -14.57
N ASN A 280 -17.36 14.58 -15.58
CA ASN A 280 -17.53 13.12 -15.58
C ASN A 280 -16.74 12.40 -16.68
N LYS A 281 -16.18 13.13 -17.64
CA LYS A 281 -15.41 12.58 -18.76
C LYS A 281 -14.28 13.54 -19.14
N PRO A 282 -13.18 13.04 -19.71
CA PRO A 282 -12.12 13.92 -20.22
C PRO A 282 -12.65 14.80 -21.36
N VAL A 283 -12.05 15.98 -21.50
CA VAL A 283 -12.36 16.92 -22.59
C VAL A 283 -11.75 16.45 -23.90
N LEU A 284 -10.54 15.91 -23.83
CA LEU A 284 -9.85 15.34 -24.98
C LEU A 284 -9.21 14.02 -24.55
N THR A 285 -9.33 13.00 -25.39
CA THR A 285 -8.58 11.76 -25.27
C THR A 285 -7.83 11.57 -26.58
N GLN A 286 -6.51 11.44 -26.50
CA GLN A 286 -5.63 11.23 -27.64
C GLN A 286 -4.70 10.05 -27.39
N THR A 287 -4.76 9.05 -28.26
CA THR A 287 -3.82 7.92 -28.23
C THR A 287 -2.46 8.37 -28.74
N ILE A 288 -1.48 8.45 -27.85
CA ILE A 288 -0.10 8.87 -28.17
C ILE A 288 0.79 7.66 -28.44
N SER A 289 0.60 6.59 -27.66
CA SER A 289 1.31 5.34 -27.81
C SER A 289 0.31 4.19 -27.73
N ARG A 290 0.72 2.97 -28.13
CA ARG A 290 -0.06 1.73 -27.91
C ARG A 290 0.45 0.93 -26.71
N LYS A 291 1.13 1.65 -25.81
CA LYS A 291 1.85 1.14 -24.64
C LYS A 291 1.69 2.16 -23.50
N PRO A 292 1.85 1.74 -22.24
CA PRO A 292 1.65 2.62 -21.09
C PRO A 292 2.42 3.93 -21.20
N ILE A 293 1.76 5.04 -20.86
CA ILE A 293 2.44 6.33 -20.64
C ILE A 293 3.11 6.25 -19.28
N THR A 294 4.43 6.35 -19.23
CA THR A 294 5.23 6.14 -18.01
C THR A 294 5.48 7.45 -17.26
N LEU A 295 5.53 8.57 -17.97
CA LEU A 295 5.82 9.87 -17.40
C LEU A 295 5.00 10.96 -18.07
N LEU A 296 4.44 11.86 -17.26
CA LEU A 296 3.91 13.13 -17.70
C LEU A 296 4.60 14.22 -16.89
N SER A 297 5.07 15.25 -17.57
CA SER A 297 5.79 16.36 -16.93
C SER A 297 5.36 17.68 -17.54
N LEU A 298 5.05 18.64 -16.68
CA LEU A 298 4.76 20.02 -17.06
C LEU A 298 6.06 20.80 -17.05
N GLN A 299 6.25 21.69 -18.03
CA GLN A 299 7.35 22.63 -18.00
C GLN A 299 7.07 23.75 -16.99
N GLU A 300 7.82 23.79 -15.89
CA GLU A 300 7.62 24.76 -14.80
C GLU A 300 8.06 26.19 -15.14
N SER A 301 9.02 26.37 -16.05
CA SER A 301 9.43 27.69 -16.53
C SER A 301 10.05 27.62 -17.92
N CYS A 302 9.73 28.60 -18.76
CA CYS A 302 10.42 28.80 -20.02
C CYS A 302 10.79 30.28 -20.17
N LYS A 303 11.96 30.55 -20.75
CA LYS A 303 12.32 31.90 -21.24
C LYS A 303 11.49 32.28 -22.47
N TYR A 304 10.81 31.32 -23.08
CA TYR A 304 9.96 31.48 -24.26
C TYR A 304 8.47 31.47 -23.88
N ASP A 305 7.67 32.20 -24.63
CA ASP A 305 6.22 32.40 -24.42
C ASP A 305 5.36 31.17 -24.79
N THR A 306 5.96 29.98 -24.92
CA THR A 306 5.29 28.74 -25.29
C THR A 306 5.24 27.80 -24.10
N LYS A 307 4.03 27.39 -23.74
CA LYS A 307 3.76 26.45 -22.64
C LYS A 307 3.84 25.03 -23.19
N LEU A 308 4.72 24.19 -22.64
CA LEU A 308 4.92 22.82 -23.10
C LEU A 308 4.62 21.79 -22.00
N PHE A 309 4.20 20.60 -22.41
CA PHE A 309 4.22 19.42 -21.57
C PHE A 309 4.85 18.24 -22.31
N GLY A 310 5.49 17.36 -21.56
CA GLY A 310 6.15 16.17 -22.07
C GLY A 310 5.42 14.89 -21.66
N ALA A 311 5.32 13.94 -22.59
CA ALA A 311 4.84 12.60 -22.33
C ALA A 311 5.89 11.56 -22.73
N GLY A 312 6.31 10.75 -21.76
CA GLY A 312 7.17 9.59 -21.97
C GLY A 312 6.35 8.31 -22.07
N ASP A 313 6.67 7.46 -23.04
CA ASP A 313 6.07 6.14 -23.17
C ASP A 313 7.01 5.00 -22.74
N TYR A 314 6.45 3.80 -22.60
CA TYR A 314 7.19 2.59 -22.26
C TYR A 314 8.29 2.23 -23.26
N ASN A 315 8.19 2.69 -24.51
CA ASN A 315 9.19 2.42 -25.55
C ASN A 315 10.36 3.42 -25.50
N SER A 316 10.50 4.17 -24.40
CA SER A 316 11.51 5.20 -24.21
C SER A 316 11.41 6.37 -25.20
N ALA A 317 10.26 6.54 -25.87
CA ALA A 317 10.01 7.72 -26.66
C ALA A 317 9.46 8.84 -25.77
N PHE A 318 10.10 10.00 -25.82
CA PHE A 318 9.62 11.20 -25.14
C PHE A 318 9.09 12.18 -26.19
N ARG A 319 7.82 12.55 -26.07
CA ARG A 319 7.14 13.48 -26.98
C ARG A 319 6.82 14.77 -26.22
N ILE A 320 7.02 15.90 -26.89
CA ILE A 320 6.74 17.23 -26.34
C ILE A 320 5.54 17.79 -27.09
N PHE A 321 4.61 18.35 -26.34
CA PHE A 321 3.39 18.96 -26.85
C PHE A 321 3.35 20.43 -26.44
N GLU A 322 2.82 21.26 -27.32
CA GLU A 322 2.59 22.67 -27.06
C GLU A 322 1.14 22.90 -26.65
N GLU A 323 0.94 23.60 -25.54
CA GLU A 323 -0.37 24.09 -25.14
C GLU A 323 -0.71 25.36 -25.91
N PRO A 324 -1.97 25.53 -26.35
CA PRO A 324 -2.39 26.73 -27.06
C PRO A 324 -2.21 27.98 -26.17
N LYS A 325 -1.81 29.09 -26.80
CA LYS A 325 -1.72 30.40 -26.14
C LYS A 325 -3.11 30.90 -25.78
N GLU A 326 -3.26 31.43 -24.57
CA GLU A 326 -4.48 32.06 -24.07
C GLU A 326 -4.18 33.46 -23.57
N PHE A 327 -5.21 34.31 -23.54
CA PHE A 327 -5.11 35.68 -23.04
C PHE A 327 -5.04 35.70 -21.50
N GLU A 328 -4.34 36.68 -20.93
CA GLU A 328 -4.17 36.79 -19.48
C GLU A 328 -5.50 36.99 -18.73
N ASP A 329 -6.44 37.74 -19.31
CA ASP A 329 -7.76 37.98 -18.71
C ASP A 329 -8.55 36.68 -18.48
N ASP A 330 -8.48 35.75 -19.44
CA ASP A 330 -9.14 34.44 -19.33
C ASP A 330 -8.52 33.58 -18.20
N LEU A 331 -7.22 33.74 -17.93
CA LEU A 331 -6.51 33.02 -16.87
C LEU A 331 -6.90 33.53 -15.49
N LEU A 332 -7.08 34.86 -15.33
CA LEU A 332 -7.48 35.46 -14.07
C LEU A 332 -8.91 35.04 -13.69
N GLU A 333 -9.87 35.17 -14.60
CA GLU A 333 -11.25 34.71 -14.38
C GLU A 333 -11.29 33.20 -14.04
N ARG A 334 -10.43 32.43 -14.70
CA ARG A 334 -10.32 30.99 -14.46
C ARG A 334 -9.70 30.66 -13.11
N MET A 335 -8.75 31.46 -12.63
CA MET A 335 -8.17 31.32 -11.30
C MET A 335 -9.22 31.59 -10.23
N ASP A 336 -9.93 32.72 -10.33
CA ASP A 336 -10.99 33.12 -9.40
C ASP A 336 -12.08 32.03 -9.34
N TRP A 337 -12.49 31.53 -10.49
CA TRP A 337 -13.44 30.42 -10.58
C TRP A 337 -12.92 29.16 -9.88
N PHE A 338 -11.64 28.82 -10.05
CA PHE A 338 -11.06 27.61 -9.49
C PHE A 338 -10.95 27.71 -7.96
N GLU A 339 -10.56 28.86 -7.42
CA GLU A 339 -10.55 29.12 -5.99
C GLU A 339 -11.97 29.04 -5.39
N GLU A 340 -12.96 29.69 -6.02
CA GLU A 340 -14.35 29.62 -5.58
C GLU A 340 -14.89 28.18 -5.63
N TYR A 341 -14.55 27.44 -6.69
CA TYR A 341 -14.94 26.04 -6.83
C TYR A 341 -14.41 25.18 -5.67
N ILE A 342 -13.12 25.30 -5.37
CA ILE A 342 -12.48 24.55 -4.28
C ILE A 342 -13.12 24.92 -2.94
N TRP A 343 -13.28 26.21 -2.66
CA TRP A 343 -13.89 26.68 -1.42
C TRP A 343 -15.33 26.20 -1.24
N ARG A 344 -16.14 26.25 -2.31
CA ARG A 344 -17.53 25.79 -2.31
C ARG A 344 -17.62 24.29 -2.07
N GLU A 345 -16.78 23.49 -2.73
CA GLU A 345 -16.78 22.04 -2.55
C GLU A 345 -16.31 21.65 -1.14
N VAL A 346 -15.29 22.30 -0.58
CA VAL A 346 -14.86 22.08 0.81
C VAL A 346 -16.01 22.34 1.78
N ARG A 347 -16.69 23.49 1.66
CA ARG A 347 -17.85 23.80 2.49
C ARG A 347 -18.94 22.75 2.35
N ARG A 348 -19.30 22.40 1.12
CA ARG A 348 -20.34 21.41 0.82
C ARG A 348 -20.02 20.06 1.47
N LYS A 349 -18.76 19.60 1.37
CA LYS A 349 -18.31 18.34 1.97
C LYS A 349 -18.33 18.40 3.50
N LYS A 350 -17.88 19.49 4.11
CA LYS A 350 -17.97 19.69 5.58
C LYS A 350 -19.42 19.65 6.08
N ILE A 351 -20.34 20.36 5.41
CA ILE A 351 -21.77 20.33 5.74
C ILE A 351 -22.32 18.92 5.61
N PHE A 352 -22.01 18.23 4.50
CA PHE A 352 -22.46 16.85 4.28
C PHE A 352 -21.89 15.89 5.32
N SER A 353 -20.61 16.01 5.69
CA SER A 353 -19.99 15.19 6.73
C SER A 353 -20.61 15.42 8.10
N SER A 354 -20.92 16.67 8.47
CA SER A 354 -21.64 16.98 9.71
C SER A 354 -23.02 16.35 9.68
N TRP A 355 -23.80 16.62 8.62
CA TRP A 355 -25.12 16.05 8.45
C TRP A 355 -25.11 14.51 8.47
N GLN A 356 -24.12 13.88 7.83
CA GLN A 356 -23.99 12.42 7.81
C GLN A 356 -23.67 11.88 9.21
N LYS A 357 -22.82 12.56 9.98
CA LYS A 357 -22.53 12.20 11.38
C LYS A 357 -23.81 12.30 12.22
N ASP A 358 -24.55 13.41 12.10
CA ASP A 358 -25.80 13.63 12.83
C ASP A 358 -26.87 12.61 12.43
N PHE A 359 -27.03 12.34 11.14
CA PHE A 359 -27.95 11.33 10.62
C PHE A 359 -27.60 9.94 11.17
N LEU A 360 -26.32 9.54 11.11
CA LEU A 360 -25.87 8.24 11.62
C LEU A 360 -25.96 8.12 13.15
N GLN A 361 -25.94 9.23 13.88
CA GLN A 361 -26.13 9.26 15.33
C GLN A 361 -27.61 9.19 15.71
N ASN A 362 -28.52 9.68 14.87
CA ASN A 362 -29.95 9.76 15.15
C ASN A 362 -30.79 8.66 14.48
N ASP A 363 -30.28 8.01 13.44
CA ASP A 363 -30.98 6.92 12.74
C ASP A 363 -31.00 5.65 13.59
N THR A 364 -32.20 5.31 14.07
CA THR A 364 -32.45 4.14 14.92
C THR A 364 -32.00 2.84 14.27
N THR A 365 -32.10 2.73 12.95
CA THR A 365 -31.70 1.52 12.22
C THR A 365 -30.18 1.38 12.13
N ALA A 366 -29.46 2.48 11.92
CA ALA A 366 -28.00 2.52 11.92
C ALA A 366 -27.42 2.25 13.31
N ILE A 367 -28.04 2.81 14.36
CA ILE A 367 -27.67 2.56 15.76
C ILE A 367 -27.87 1.09 16.12
N ALA A 368 -29.04 0.51 15.79
CA ALA A 368 -29.31 -0.90 16.05
C ALA A 368 -28.32 -1.82 15.33
N ARG A 369 -27.98 -1.53 14.06
CA ARG A 369 -26.95 -2.28 13.31
C ARG A 369 -25.55 -2.16 13.93
N ARG A 370 -25.18 -1.00 14.47
CA ARG A 370 -23.90 -0.81 15.19
C ARG A 370 -23.87 -1.60 16.50
N GLN A 371 -24.93 -1.51 17.29
CA GLN A 371 -25.05 -2.26 18.55
C GLN A 371 -25.03 -3.77 18.30
N ALA A 372 -25.72 -4.27 17.27
CA ALA A 372 -25.68 -5.67 16.90
C ALA A 372 -24.26 -6.16 16.55
N ARG A 373 -23.50 -5.39 15.76
CA ARG A 373 -22.09 -5.72 15.44
C ARG A 373 -21.19 -5.70 16.68
N ALA A 374 -21.32 -4.69 17.53
CA ALA A 374 -20.54 -4.61 18.77
C ALA A 374 -20.86 -5.77 19.72
N ASN A 375 -22.14 -6.15 19.84
CA ASN A 375 -22.57 -7.30 20.64
C ASN A 375 -22.03 -8.61 20.08
N GLU A 376 -22.00 -8.77 18.75
CA GLU A 376 -21.42 -9.94 18.09
C GLU A 376 -19.91 -10.04 18.33
N GLU A 377 -19.17 -8.95 18.12
CA GLU A 377 -17.73 -8.92 18.41
C GLU A 377 -17.43 -9.19 19.89
N HIS A 378 -18.24 -8.64 20.79
CA HIS A 378 -18.11 -8.91 22.23
C HIS A 378 -18.39 -10.38 22.55
N ARG A 379 -19.42 -10.97 21.93
CA ARG A 379 -19.75 -12.39 22.06
C ARG A 379 -18.60 -13.28 21.60
N LEU A 380 -18.03 -13.00 20.44
CA LEU A 380 -16.86 -13.72 19.91
C LEU A 380 -15.65 -13.58 20.83
N LYS A 381 -15.36 -12.38 21.35
CA LYS A 381 -14.27 -12.18 22.32
C LYS A 381 -14.48 -12.96 23.60
N LEU A 382 -15.71 -13.01 24.12
CA LEU A 382 -16.05 -13.77 25.31
C LEU A 382 -15.90 -15.27 25.09
N GLU A 383 -16.35 -15.77 23.93
CA GLU A 383 -16.19 -17.16 23.54
C GLU A 383 -14.72 -17.56 23.39
N MET A 384 -13.91 -16.72 22.73
CA MET A 384 -12.46 -16.92 22.63
C MET A 384 -11.79 -16.94 24.01
N ALA A 385 -12.16 -16.03 24.90
CA ALA A 385 -11.64 -16.00 26.28
C ALA A 385 -12.04 -17.27 27.06
N ARG A 386 -13.28 -17.73 26.88
CA ARG A 386 -13.78 -18.96 27.50
C ARG A 386 -13.03 -20.19 27.01
N LEU A 387 -12.80 -20.30 25.70
CA LEU A 387 -12.01 -21.38 25.10
C LEU A 387 -10.57 -21.37 25.61
N LYS A 388 -9.96 -20.18 25.73
CA LYS A 388 -8.61 -20.03 26.29
C LYS A 388 -8.55 -20.52 27.74
N LEU A 389 -9.50 -20.12 28.58
CA LEU A 389 -9.59 -20.57 29.97
C LEU A 389 -9.82 -22.08 30.10
N LEU A 390 -10.65 -22.66 29.23
CA LEU A 390 -10.86 -24.11 29.18
C LEU A 390 -9.57 -24.85 28.82
N GLY A 391 -8.82 -24.37 27.82
CA GLY A 391 -7.51 -24.90 27.46
C GLY A 391 -6.51 -24.82 28.62
N GLU A 392 -6.41 -23.66 29.28
CA GLU A 392 -5.55 -23.48 30.45
C GLU A 392 -5.96 -24.36 31.65
N HIS A 393 -7.26 -24.64 31.81
CA HIS A 393 -7.76 -25.56 32.84
C HIS A 393 -7.42 -27.02 32.50
N GLU A 394 -7.60 -27.42 31.25
CA GLU A 394 -7.25 -28.76 30.78
C GLU A 394 -5.74 -29.02 30.90
N GLU A 395 -4.89 -28.05 30.56
CA GLU A 395 -3.45 -28.15 30.77
C GLU A 395 -3.08 -28.30 32.24
N ARG A 396 -3.72 -27.53 33.14
CA ARG A 396 -3.52 -27.67 34.59
C ARG A 396 -3.90 -29.06 35.09
N LEU A 397 -5.06 -29.58 34.69
CA LEU A 397 -5.49 -30.94 35.05
C LEU A 397 -4.52 -32.00 34.51
N ARG A 398 -3.98 -31.80 33.31
CA ARG A 398 -2.99 -32.69 32.71
C ARG A 398 -1.68 -32.72 33.51
N LEU A 399 -1.19 -31.56 33.91
CA LEU A 399 0.00 -31.43 34.76
C LEU A 399 -0.21 -32.07 36.15
N GLU A 400 -1.37 -31.83 36.77
CA GLU A 400 -1.73 -32.46 38.05
C GLU A 400 -1.85 -33.99 37.93
N ALA A 401 -2.43 -34.49 36.85
CA ALA A 401 -2.55 -35.93 36.61
C ALA A 401 -1.17 -36.58 36.38
N GLU A 402 -0.24 -35.89 35.72
CA GLU A 402 1.14 -36.33 35.58
C GLU A 402 1.86 -36.34 36.93
N GLU A 403 1.69 -35.30 37.74
CA GLU A 403 2.27 -35.22 39.07
C GLU A 403 1.72 -36.31 40.02
N LYS A 404 0.40 -36.57 39.96
CA LYS A 404 -0.24 -37.69 40.67
C LYS A 404 0.30 -39.04 40.21
N LYS A 405 0.54 -39.24 38.91
CA LYS A 405 1.21 -40.46 38.41
C LYS A 405 2.64 -40.60 38.93
N ARG A 406 3.38 -39.49 39.08
CA ARG A 406 4.73 -39.47 39.66
C ARG A 406 4.73 -39.79 41.16
N LYS A 407 3.70 -39.35 41.91
CA LYS A 407 3.54 -39.56 43.35
C LYS A 407 3.01 -40.95 43.74
N LYS A 408 2.47 -41.74 42.79
CA LYS A 408 2.00 -43.11 43.07
C LYS A 408 3.19 -44.00 43.48
N PRO A 409 3.11 -44.73 44.60
CA PRO A 409 4.20 -45.59 45.05
C PRO A 409 4.43 -46.68 44.02
N LYS A 410 5.66 -46.74 43.48
CA LYS A 410 6.08 -47.78 42.53
C LYS A 410 6.19 -49.12 43.27
N SER A 411 5.86 -50.22 42.60
CA SER A 411 5.99 -51.57 43.17
C SER A 411 7.44 -51.87 43.62
N LYS A 412 7.61 -52.69 44.66
CA LYS A 412 8.93 -53.09 45.19
C LYS A 412 9.82 -53.68 44.08
N ASP A 413 9.25 -54.44 43.15
CA ASP A 413 9.95 -54.99 41.98
C ASP A 413 10.40 -53.91 41.00
N THR A 414 9.57 -52.89 40.77
CA THR A 414 9.92 -51.77 39.88
C THR A 414 11.05 -50.94 40.49
N ILE A 415 11.02 -50.71 41.81
CA ILE A 415 12.09 -50.02 42.54
C ILE A 415 13.38 -50.86 42.52
N TRP A 416 13.29 -52.17 42.70
CA TRP A 416 14.44 -53.07 42.62
C TRP A 416 15.04 -53.08 41.21
N LYS A 417 14.22 -53.19 40.15
CA LYS A 417 14.65 -53.12 38.74
C LYS A 417 15.31 -51.77 38.42
N LEU A 418 14.74 -50.65 38.87
CA LEU A 418 15.34 -49.32 38.69
C LEU A 418 16.70 -49.21 39.40
N ARG A 419 16.82 -49.71 40.63
CA ARG A 419 18.12 -49.75 41.34
C ARG A 419 19.13 -50.63 40.63
N GLN A 420 18.71 -51.76 40.06
CA GLN A 420 19.61 -52.61 39.26
C GLN A 420 20.03 -51.93 37.96
N GLN A 421 19.12 -51.21 37.29
CA GLN A 421 19.44 -50.42 36.10
C GLN A 421 20.43 -49.29 36.44
N GLU A 422 20.27 -48.60 37.56
CA GLU A 422 21.22 -47.58 38.02
C GLU A 422 22.58 -48.16 38.38
N ARG A 423 22.61 -49.30 39.09
CA ARG A 423 23.86 -50.03 39.39
C ARG A 423 24.54 -50.47 38.10
N MET A 424 23.81 -51.06 37.17
CA MET A 424 24.30 -51.48 35.86
C MET A 424 24.82 -50.28 35.06
N LYS A 425 24.09 -49.16 35.05
CA LYS A 425 24.51 -47.91 34.41
C LYS A 425 25.81 -47.37 35.00
N LYS A 426 25.94 -47.37 36.34
CA LYS A 426 27.16 -46.93 37.03
C LYS A 426 28.35 -47.84 36.69
N ILE A 427 28.16 -49.16 36.75
CA ILE A 427 29.20 -50.13 36.39
C ILE A 427 29.59 -50.02 34.91
N LEU A 428 28.63 -49.80 34.00
CA LEU A 428 28.91 -49.59 32.57
C LEU A 428 29.70 -48.30 32.31
N LEU A 429 29.36 -47.21 33.00
CA LEU A 429 30.08 -45.93 32.92
C LEU A 429 31.52 -46.07 33.43
N GLU A 430 31.72 -46.76 34.57
CA GLU A 430 33.04 -47.01 35.15
C GLU A 430 33.89 -47.96 34.27
N LYS A 431 33.34 -49.09 33.82
CA LYS A 431 34.07 -50.05 32.97
C LYS A 431 34.47 -49.47 31.61
N LYS A 432 33.62 -48.62 31.03
CA LYS A 432 33.90 -47.99 29.73
C LYS A 432 34.63 -46.65 29.82
N LYS A 433 35.03 -46.21 31.03
CA LYS A 433 35.73 -44.94 31.29
C LYS A 433 35.07 -43.71 30.63
N PHE A 434 33.74 -43.68 30.53
CA PHE A 434 33.05 -42.54 29.95
C PHE A 434 32.82 -41.46 31.00
N LEU A 435 33.27 -40.24 30.73
CA LEU A 435 32.97 -39.08 31.56
C LEU A 435 31.48 -38.70 31.39
N PRO A 436 30.69 -38.63 32.48
CA PRO A 436 29.26 -38.34 32.38
C PRO A 436 28.92 -37.02 31.67
N ARG A 437 29.77 -36.00 31.80
CA ARG A 437 29.60 -34.70 31.13
C ARG A 437 29.76 -34.80 29.61
N GLU A 438 30.81 -35.44 29.13
CA GLU A 438 31.07 -35.61 27.69
C GLU A 438 30.01 -36.48 27.01
N LEU A 439 29.46 -37.46 27.72
CA LEU A 439 28.37 -38.29 27.21
C LEU A 439 27.07 -37.49 27.06
N GLU A 440 26.76 -36.62 28.03
CA GLU A 440 25.59 -35.75 27.95
C GLU A 440 25.75 -34.70 26.83
N GLU A 441 26.96 -34.13 26.68
CA GLU A 441 27.31 -33.23 25.56
C GLU A 441 27.14 -33.90 24.20
N LYS A 442 27.53 -35.18 24.06
CA LYS A 442 27.30 -35.95 22.82
C LYS A 442 25.85 -36.39 22.63
N ARG A 443 25.10 -36.55 23.72
CA ARG A 443 23.67 -36.94 23.69
C ARG A 443 22.77 -35.77 23.29
N LEU A 444 23.07 -34.56 23.76
CA LEU A 444 22.24 -33.37 23.56
C LEU A 444 21.91 -33.09 22.07
N PRO A 445 22.87 -33.15 21.12
CA PRO A 445 22.58 -32.99 19.70
C PRO A 445 21.61 -34.06 19.16
N LEU A 446 21.76 -35.31 19.60
CA LEU A 446 20.89 -36.41 19.16
C LEU A 446 19.47 -36.27 19.70
N VAL A 447 19.32 -35.78 20.93
CA VAL A 447 18.01 -35.48 21.52
C VAL A 447 17.33 -34.33 20.78
N ARG A 448 18.06 -33.23 20.51
CA ARG A 448 17.53 -32.11 19.71
C ARG A 448 17.10 -32.57 18.31
N LEU A 449 17.90 -33.39 17.62
CA LEU A 449 17.53 -33.95 16.32
C LEU A 449 16.29 -34.84 16.39
N ALA A 450 16.10 -35.59 17.48
CA ALA A 450 14.91 -36.40 17.70
C ALA A 450 13.68 -35.53 18.02
N GLU A 451 13.84 -34.49 18.83
CA GLU A 451 12.81 -33.49 19.12
C GLU A 451 12.38 -32.75 17.85
N GLU A 452 13.34 -32.29 17.03
CA GLU A 452 13.07 -31.68 15.73
C GLU A 452 12.32 -32.64 14.80
N ARG A 453 12.71 -33.92 14.75
CA ARG A 453 11.97 -34.95 14.00
C ARG A 453 10.54 -35.12 14.52
N ASN A 454 10.36 -35.12 15.84
CA ASN A 454 9.04 -35.25 16.45
C ASN A 454 8.17 -34.03 16.17
N VAL A 455 8.73 -32.81 16.22
CA VAL A 455 8.03 -31.58 15.85
C VAL A 455 7.64 -31.62 14.37
N LYS A 456 8.54 -32.05 13.48
CA LYS A 456 8.23 -32.23 12.06
C LYS A 456 7.11 -33.26 11.85
N MET A 457 7.14 -34.37 12.57
CA MET A 457 6.08 -35.40 12.52
C MET A 457 4.74 -34.88 13.04
N ILE A 458 4.72 -34.09 14.11
CA ILE A 458 3.50 -33.46 14.65
C ILE A 458 2.95 -32.44 13.64
N LYS A 459 3.82 -31.60 13.08
CA LYS A 459 3.43 -30.66 12.03
C LYS A 459 2.84 -31.38 10.82
N ALA A 460 3.49 -32.45 10.34
CA ALA A 460 3.00 -33.27 9.24
C ALA A 460 1.64 -33.93 9.56
N LYS A 461 1.44 -34.39 10.80
CA LYS A 461 0.13 -34.92 11.23
C LYS A 461 -0.94 -33.83 11.26
N ASN A 462 -0.63 -32.65 11.79
CA ASN A 462 -1.57 -31.53 11.83
C ASN A 462 -1.93 -31.03 10.42
N GLU A 463 -0.94 -30.99 9.53
CA GLU A 463 -1.13 -30.64 8.12
C GLU A 463 -1.95 -31.71 7.38
N ALA A 464 -1.73 -32.99 7.67
CA ALA A 464 -2.58 -34.08 7.18
C ALA A 464 -4.03 -33.96 7.69
N THR A 465 -4.26 -33.57 8.95
CA THR A 465 -5.62 -33.33 9.47
C THR A 465 -6.29 -32.09 8.89
N LEU A 466 -5.50 -31.10 8.45
CA LEU A 466 -5.99 -29.92 7.74
C LEU A 466 -6.17 -30.18 6.23
N GLY A 467 -5.62 -31.29 5.72
CA GLY A 467 -5.68 -31.68 4.31
C GLY A 467 -7.11 -31.73 3.77
N ASP A 468 -8.04 -32.31 4.53
CA ASP A 468 -9.45 -32.39 4.13
C ASP A 468 -10.09 -30.99 4.02
N LYS A 469 -9.76 -30.06 4.94
CA LYS A 469 -10.24 -28.67 4.87
C LYS A 469 -9.61 -27.89 3.72
N HIS A 470 -8.33 -28.12 3.45
CA HIS A 470 -7.64 -27.52 2.30
C HIS A 470 -8.19 -28.06 0.98
N PHE A 471 -8.51 -29.35 0.93
CA PHE A 471 -9.17 -29.97 -0.21
C PHE A 471 -10.57 -29.39 -0.42
N ASP A 472 -11.38 -29.28 0.62
CA ASP A 472 -12.71 -28.65 0.55
C ASP A 472 -12.62 -27.20 0.06
N ASN A 473 -11.70 -26.39 0.61
CA ASN A 473 -11.50 -25.01 0.16
C ASN A 473 -11.02 -24.93 -1.30
N PHE A 474 -10.14 -25.85 -1.72
CA PHE A 474 -9.67 -25.90 -3.10
C PHE A 474 -10.77 -26.34 -4.07
N MET A 475 -11.59 -27.32 -3.67
CA MET A 475 -12.74 -27.78 -4.44
C MET A 475 -13.80 -26.69 -4.58
N SER A 476 -14.07 -25.91 -3.52
CA SER A 476 -14.94 -24.72 -3.58
C SER A 476 -14.40 -23.65 -4.54
N LEU A 477 -13.08 -23.46 -4.59
CA LEU A 477 -12.45 -22.47 -5.48
C LEU A 477 -12.45 -22.90 -6.95
N LYS A 478 -12.26 -24.21 -7.22
CA LYS A 478 -12.16 -24.78 -8.57
C LYS A 478 -13.51 -25.12 -9.19
N PHE A 479 -14.50 -25.46 -8.36
CA PHE A 479 -15.85 -25.86 -8.79
C PHE A 479 -16.93 -25.12 -7.98
N PRO A 480 -17.07 -23.79 -8.14
CA PRO A 480 -18.04 -22.99 -7.38
C PRO A 480 -19.49 -23.46 -7.59
N GLU A 481 -19.80 -23.91 -8.82
CA GLU A 481 -21.13 -24.34 -9.24
C GLU A 481 -21.68 -25.52 -8.44
N TYR A 482 -20.83 -26.39 -7.88
CA TYR A 482 -21.24 -27.57 -7.11
C TYR A 482 -21.57 -27.25 -5.65
N TYR A 483 -20.92 -26.24 -5.06
CA TYR A 483 -21.17 -25.80 -3.68
C TYR A 483 -22.32 -24.78 -3.58
N ASP A 484 -22.53 -23.97 -4.62
CA ASP A 484 -23.70 -23.09 -4.75
C ASP A 484 -25.03 -23.86 -4.68
N CYS A 485 -25.06 -25.10 -5.17
CA CYS A 485 -26.23 -25.98 -5.05
C CYS A 485 -26.49 -26.44 -3.61
N ILE A 486 -25.43 -26.77 -2.86
CA ILE A 486 -25.54 -27.28 -1.48
C ILE A 486 -25.89 -26.14 -0.50
N GLU A 487 -25.37 -24.92 -0.71
CA GLU A 487 -25.77 -23.75 0.07
C GLU A 487 -27.19 -23.30 -0.26
N LYS A 488 -27.62 -23.37 -1.53
CA LYS A 488 -29.01 -23.10 -1.91
C LYS A 488 -29.99 -24.08 -1.28
N ASP A 489 -29.61 -25.36 -1.15
CA ASP A 489 -30.46 -26.36 -0.49
C ASP A 489 -30.64 -26.06 1.01
N LYS A 490 -29.58 -25.66 1.73
CA LYS A 490 -29.68 -25.28 3.16
C LYS A 490 -30.43 -23.97 3.39
N ILE A 491 -30.25 -22.97 2.54
CA ILE A 491 -30.99 -21.69 2.59
C ILE A 491 -32.48 -21.92 2.22
N SER A 492 -32.77 -22.93 1.39
CA SER A 492 -34.15 -23.31 1.02
C SER A 492 -34.91 -24.02 2.13
N GLU A 493 -34.24 -24.62 3.11
CA GLU A 493 -34.88 -25.23 4.28
C GLU A 493 -35.25 -24.20 5.35
N GLU A 494 -34.44 -23.17 5.57
CA GLU A 494 -34.76 -22.09 6.52
C GLU A 494 -35.82 -21.09 6.01
N ARG A 495 -35.98 -20.94 4.69
CA ARG A 495 -36.97 -19.99 4.11
C ARG A 495 -38.40 -20.52 3.96
N ARG A 496 -38.64 -21.82 4.20
CA ARG A 496 -39.96 -22.45 3.94
C ARG A 496 -41.05 -22.13 4.98
N GLU A 497 -40.76 -21.42 6.07
CA GLU A 497 -41.78 -21.14 7.09
C GLU A 497 -42.61 -19.87 6.86
N THR A 498 -42.38 -19.06 5.81
CA THR A 498 -43.07 -17.75 5.71
C THR A 498 -43.49 -17.29 4.30
N VAL A 499 -44.18 -18.13 3.51
CA VAL A 499 -44.95 -17.65 2.35
C VAL A 499 -46.34 -18.29 2.35
N LYS A 500 -47.38 -17.47 2.22
CA LYS A 500 -48.80 -17.84 2.31
C LYS A 500 -49.20 -18.78 1.15
N ASP A 501 -49.88 -19.87 1.50
CA ASP A 501 -50.24 -20.98 0.61
C ASP A 501 -51.18 -20.61 -0.58
N GLU A 502 -51.85 -19.46 -0.54
CA GLU A 502 -52.89 -19.11 -1.53
C GLU A 502 -52.36 -18.73 -2.92
N GLU A 503 -51.13 -18.23 -3.06
CA GLU A 503 -50.55 -17.90 -4.38
C GLU A 503 -49.97 -19.12 -5.09
N ILE A 504 -49.57 -20.16 -4.36
CA ILE A 504 -48.89 -21.35 -4.91
C ILE A 504 -49.86 -22.25 -5.68
N ASP A 505 -51.11 -22.35 -5.23
CA ASP A 505 -52.14 -23.17 -5.88
C ASP A 505 -52.53 -22.65 -7.27
N VAL A 506 -52.54 -21.32 -7.46
CA VAL A 506 -52.85 -20.70 -8.77
C VAL A 506 -51.76 -21.01 -9.79
N TYR A 507 -50.49 -20.94 -9.40
CA TYR A 507 -49.37 -21.28 -10.30
C TYR A 507 -49.28 -22.79 -10.57
N LEU A 508 -49.68 -23.64 -9.62
CA LEU A 508 -49.74 -25.09 -9.82
C LEU A 508 -50.83 -25.48 -10.83
N GLU A 509 -52.00 -24.85 -10.78
CA GLU A 509 -53.06 -25.07 -11.78
C GLU A 509 -52.62 -24.66 -13.19
N GLU A 510 -51.97 -23.49 -13.35
CA GLU A 510 -51.42 -23.06 -14.63
C GLU A 510 -50.33 -24.03 -15.14
N PHE A 511 -49.45 -24.50 -14.26
CA PHE A 511 -48.42 -25.48 -14.61
C PHE A 511 -49.04 -26.79 -15.12
N TYR A 512 -50.06 -27.32 -14.45
CA TYR A 512 -50.70 -28.56 -14.88
C TYR A 512 -51.41 -28.40 -16.23
N LYS A 513 -52.01 -27.24 -16.49
CA LYS A 513 -52.63 -26.93 -17.78
C LYS A 513 -51.60 -26.93 -18.92
N ILE A 514 -50.47 -26.26 -18.73
CA ILE A 514 -49.39 -26.20 -19.73
C ILE A 514 -48.77 -27.59 -19.96
N ARG A 515 -48.56 -28.36 -18.89
CA ARG A 515 -48.02 -29.71 -18.98
C ARG A 515 -48.93 -30.63 -19.80
N ASP A 516 -50.23 -30.55 -19.57
CA ASP A 516 -51.20 -31.43 -20.23
C ASP A 516 -51.40 -31.02 -21.70
N GLU A 517 -51.34 -29.72 -22.03
CA GLU A 517 -51.25 -29.24 -23.41
C GLU A 517 -49.99 -29.71 -24.13
N ALA A 518 -48.82 -29.65 -23.48
CA ALA A 518 -47.56 -30.14 -24.04
C ALA A 518 -47.59 -31.65 -24.28
N ARG A 519 -48.16 -32.44 -23.35
CA ARG A 519 -48.35 -33.88 -23.52
C ARG A 519 -49.29 -34.20 -24.70
N LYS A 520 -50.33 -33.39 -24.88
CA LYS A 520 -51.25 -33.53 -26.02
C LYS A 520 -50.56 -33.22 -27.34
N MET A 521 -49.73 -32.17 -27.40
CA MET A 521 -48.93 -31.86 -28.58
C MET A 521 -47.89 -32.95 -28.91
N ILE A 522 -47.27 -33.55 -27.89
CA ILE A 522 -46.31 -34.66 -28.08
C ILE A 522 -47.04 -35.92 -28.57
N ALA A 523 -48.25 -36.19 -28.08
CA ALA A 523 -49.06 -37.31 -28.54
C ALA A 523 -49.57 -37.11 -30.00
N GLU A 524 -49.91 -35.87 -30.38
CA GLU A 524 -50.38 -35.52 -31.73
C GLU A 524 -49.24 -35.46 -32.77
N LYS A 525 -48.00 -35.10 -32.35
CA LYS A 525 -46.81 -35.11 -33.21
C LYS A 525 -45.96 -36.37 -33.00
N LEU A 526 -46.51 -37.53 -33.35
CA LEU A 526 -45.69 -38.74 -33.55
C LEU A 526 -44.97 -38.68 -34.91
N HIS A 527 -43.93 -37.85 -35.00
CA HIS A 527 -42.86 -38.07 -35.99
C HIS A 527 -41.54 -38.23 -35.25
N PHE A 528 -41.13 -39.48 -35.03
CA PHE A 528 -39.77 -39.79 -34.64
C PHE A 528 -38.85 -39.47 -35.84
N PRO A 529 -37.88 -38.56 -35.73
CA PRO A 529 -36.83 -38.46 -36.72
C PRO A 529 -35.99 -39.73 -36.62
N LYS A 530 -35.91 -40.52 -37.70
CA LYS A 530 -34.98 -41.66 -37.75
C LYS A 530 -33.55 -41.10 -37.70
N PHE A 531 -32.84 -41.41 -36.64
CA PHE A 531 -31.44 -41.06 -36.46
C PHE A 531 -30.58 -41.79 -37.52
N ASP A 532 -30.00 -41.04 -38.45
CA ASP A 532 -29.14 -41.59 -39.51
C ASP A 532 -27.67 -41.67 -39.04
N TRP A 533 -27.24 -42.89 -38.73
CA TRP A 533 -25.88 -43.21 -38.27
C TRP A 533 -24.76 -42.80 -39.23
N ASN A 534 -25.06 -42.59 -40.51
CA ASN A 534 -24.05 -42.20 -41.51
C ASN A 534 -23.57 -40.76 -41.33
N THR A 535 -24.42 -39.88 -40.79
CA THR A 535 -24.08 -38.48 -40.54
C THR A 535 -23.06 -38.33 -39.41
N ALA A 536 -23.17 -39.18 -38.38
CA ALA A 536 -22.25 -39.20 -37.23
C ALA A 536 -20.86 -39.76 -37.60
N LYS A 537 -20.78 -40.72 -38.54
CA LYS A 537 -19.49 -41.26 -39.01
C LYS A 537 -18.64 -40.24 -39.77
N LYS A 538 -19.26 -39.36 -40.57
CA LYS A 538 -18.53 -38.27 -41.29
C LYS A 538 -17.85 -37.28 -40.33
N GLY A 539 -18.35 -37.11 -39.12
CA GLY A 539 -17.72 -36.28 -38.09
C GLY A 539 -16.40 -36.86 -37.57
N LYS A 540 -16.27 -38.19 -37.54
CA LYS A 540 -15.09 -38.88 -37.00
C LYS A 540 -13.91 -38.84 -37.98
N GLU A 541 -14.17 -38.90 -39.28
CA GLU A 541 -13.15 -38.75 -40.34
C GLU A 541 -12.59 -37.31 -40.39
N ARG A 542 -13.42 -36.29 -40.12
CA ARG A 542 -12.95 -34.90 -40.01
C ARG A 542 -12.00 -34.68 -38.83
N LEU A 543 -12.22 -35.35 -37.69
CA LEU A 543 -11.33 -35.25 -36.53
C LEU A 543 -10.00 -35.98 -36.72
N GLN A 544 -9.98 -37.07 -37.49
CA GLN A 544 -8.73 -37.79 -37.78
C GLN A 544 -7.81 -37.04 -38.75
N ASN A 545 -8.38 -36.25 -39.68
CA ASN A 545 -7.57 -35.44 -40.61
C ASN A 545 -6.96 -34.19 -39.99
N VAL A 546 -7.47 -33.71 -38.84
CA VAL A 546 -6.90 -32.54 -38.13
C VAL A 546 -5.73 -32.95 -37.23
N ASN A 547 -5.64 -34.21 -36.80
CA ASN A 547 -4.54 -34.70 -35.95
C ASN A 547 -3.30 -35.18 -36.74
N ASN A 548 -3.33 -35.13 -38.08
CA ASN A 548 -2.22 -35.54 -38.95
C ASN A 548 -1.67 -34.38 -39.81
N LEU A 549 -1.84 -33.13 -39.37
CA LEU A 549 -1.27 -31.93 -40.00
C LEU A 549 -0.27 -31.26 -39.07
#